data_AF-A0A164IW15-F1
#
_entry.id   AF-A0A164IW15-F1
#
_cell.length_a   1.000
_cell.length_b   1.000
_cell.length_c   1.000
_cell.angle_alpha   90.00
_cell.angle_beta   90.00
_cell.angle_gamma   90.00
#
_symmetry.space_group_name_H-M   'P 1'
#
loop_
_entity.id
_entity.type
_entity.pdbx_description
1 polymer ?
#
loop_
_entity_poly.entity_id
_entity_poly.type
_entity_poly.pdbx_seq_one_letter_code
_entity_poly.pdbx_strand_id
1 'polypeptide(L)' 'MEMTDILSVPLKKTSEIDLVKPLKNLIALRFSTADNPENFNDAISELNKLRSLACVRAMDKNEAAIETIAR' A
#
# COMPACT_ATOMS: atom_id res chain seq x y z
N MET A 1 4.56 -26.03 33.59
CA MET A 1 4.72 -24.71 32.94
C MET A 1 3.40 -24.46 32.23
N GLU A 2 2.54 -23.61 32.79
CA GLU A 2 1.28 -23.24 32.13
C GLU A 2 1.62 -22.53 30.81
N MET A 3 0.94 -22.92 29.75
CA MET A 3 1.03 -22.25 28.46
C MET A 3 0.15 -21.01 28.55
N THR A 4 0.77 -19.84 28.65
CA THR A 4 0.04 -18.57 28.62
C THR A 4 -0.41 -18.34 27.18
N ASP A 5 -1.70 -18.54 26.91
CA ASP A 5 -2.28 -18.24 25.60
C ASP A 5 -2.33 -16.72 25.40
N ILE A 6 -1.51 -16.22 24.48
CA ILE A 6 -1.55 -14.81 24.08
C ILE A 6 -2.65 -14.62 23.04
N LEU A 7 -3.55 -13.69 23.31
CA LEU A 7 -4.57 -13.27 22.35
C LEU A 7 -3.89 -12.58 21.15
N SER A 8 -4.19 -13.05 19.94
CA SER A 8 -3.75 -12.42 18.70
C SER A 8 -4.93 -12.22 17.76
N VAL A 9 -4.83 -11.19 16.92
CA VAL A 9 -5.88 -10.82 15.95
C VAL A 9 -5.41 -11.20 14.55
N PRO A 10 -6.22 -11.91 13.74
CA PRO A 10 -5.88 -12.20 12.36
C PRO A 10 -5.91 -10.93 11.50
N LEU A 11 -5.04 -10.87 10.49
CA LEU A 11 -5.05 -9.78 9.52
C LEU A 11 -6.31 -9.84 8.65
N LYS A 12 -6.83 -8.66 8.29
CA LYS A 12 -7.96 -8.54 7.36
C LYS A 12 -7.51 -8.94 5.95
N LYS A 13 -8.36 -9.68 5.24
CA LYS A 13 -8.16 -10.01 3.83
C LYS A 13 -8.72 -8.89 2.95
N THR A 14 -8.04 -8.59 1.85
CA THR A 14 -8.49 -7.61 0.86
C THR A 14 -8.16 -8.09 -0.55
N SER A 15 -8.85 -7.56 -1.56
CA SER A 15 -8.61 -7.87 -2.96
C SER A 15 -7.49 -6.99 -3.56
N GLU A 16 -6.96 -7.42 -4.70
CA GLU A 16 -6.12 -6.57 -5.54
C GLU A 16 -6.96 -5.41 -6.10
N ILE A 17 -6.39 -4.20 -6.13
CA ILE A 17 -7.00 -3.01 -6.74
C ILE A 17 -5.93 -2.26 -7.52
N ASP A 18 -6.36 -1.51 -8.53
CA ASP A 18 -5.50 -0.60 -9.28
C ASP A 18 -5.59 0.82 -8.70
N LEU A 19 -4.55 1.25 -7.99
CA LEU A 19 -4.43 2.64 -7.52
C LEU A 19 -3.92 3.58 -8.62
N VAL A 20 -3.32 3.06 -9.69
CA VAL A 20 -2.56 3.86 -10.65
C VAL A 20 -3.49 4.75 -11.46
N LYS A 21 -4.49 4.17 -12.11
CA LYS A 21 -5.44 4.90 -12.95
C LYS A 21 -6.18 6.02 -12.21
N PRO A 22 -6.84 5.78 -11.05
CA PRO A 22 -7.59 6.84 -10.37
C PRO A 22 -6.70 7.99 -9.88
N LEU A 23 -5.50 7.70 -9.36
CA LEU A 23 -4.59 8.74 -8.87
C LEU A 23 -3.99 9.58 -9.99
N LYS A 24 -3.59 8.96 -11.11
CA LYS A 24 -3.14 9.70 -12.30
C LYS A 24 -4.22 10.65 -12.81
N ASN A 25 -5.46 10.16 -12.91
CA ASN A 25 -6.59 10.98 -13.36
C ASN A 25 -6.85 12.17 -12.42
N LEU A 26 -6.80 11.95 -11.11
CA LEU A 26 -7.03 13.00 -10.11
C LEU A 26 -5.97 14.10 -10.20
N ILE A 27 -4.69 13.72 -10.29
CA ILE A 27 -3.57 14.65 -10.39
C ILE A 27 -3.65 15.43 -11.70
N ALA A 28 -3.89 14.75 -12.83
CA ALA A 28 -4.04 15.40 -14.12
C ALA A 28 -5.20 16.40 -14.11
N LEU A 29 -6.34 16.04 -13.52
CA LEU A 29 -7.49 16.94 -13.38
C LEU A 29 -7.13 18.19 -12.57
N ARG A 30 -6.40 18.02 -11.46
CA ARG A 30 -6.09 19.10 -10.52
C ARG A 30 -4.99 20.05 -11.00
N PHE A 31 -4.01 19.52 -11.75
CA PHE A 31 -2.81 20.26 -12.17
C PHE A 31 -2.72 20.44 -13.69
N SER A 32 -3.82 20.21 -14.43
CA SER A 32 -3.88 20.35 -15.89
C SER A 32 -3.48 21.73 -16.42
N THR A 33 -3.61 22.78 -15.61
CA THR A 33 -3.28 24.17 -15.97
C THR A 33 -1.93 24.64 -15.43
N ALA A 34 -1.12 23.74 -14.86
CA ALA A 34 0.22 24.10 -14.39
C ALA A 34 1.14 24.35 -15.59
N ASP A 35 1.96 25.42 -15.52
CA ASP A 35 2.92 25.74 -16.58
C ASP A 35 3.97 24.64 -16.79
N ASN A 36 4.30 23.91 -15.73
CA ASN A 36 5.17 22.73 -15.75
C ASN A 36 4.66 21.67 -14.76
N PRO A 37 3.72 20.79 -15.17
CA PRO A 37 3.16 19.80 -14.27
C PRO A 37 4.21 18.74 -13.92
N GLU A 38 4.45 18.53 -12.62
CA GLU A 38 5.30 17.46 -12.15
C GLU A 38 4.72 16.08 -12.51
N ASN A 39 5.60 15.15 -12.87
CA ASN A 39 5.23 13.79 -13.23
C ASN A 39 5.37 12.85 -12.02
N PHE A 40 4.23 12.48 -11.43
CA PHE A 40 4.16 11.56 -10.29
C PHE A 40 3.92 10.10 -10.67
N ASN A 41 4.01 9.74 -11.96
CA ASN A 41 3.64 8.40 -12.44
C ASN A 41 4.44 7.28 -11.76
N ASP A 42 5.72 7.50 -11.50
CA ASP A 42 6.60 6.50 -10.87
C ASP A 42 6.26 6.33 -9.39
N ALA A 43 6.04 7.44 -8.68
CA ALA A 43 5.63 7.41 -7.27
C ALA A 43 4.28 6.70 -7.08
N ILE A 44 3.31 6.96 -7.97
CA ILE A 44 2.01 6.29 -7.95
C ILE A 44 2.15 4.79 -8.25
N SER A 45 3.02 4.43 -9.20
CA SER A 45 3.27 3.03 -9.55
C SER A 45 3.94 2.29 -8.39
N GLU A 46 4.84 2.94 -7.67
CA GLU A 46 5.50 2.38 -6.49
C GLU A 46 4.52 2.23 -5.32
N LEU A 47 3.65 3.21 -5.09
CA LEU A 47 2.57 3.11 -4.10
C LEU A 47 1.65 1.90 -4.37
N ASN A 48 1.30 1.67 -5.64
CA ASN A 48 0.48 0.52 -6.00
C ASN A 48 1.17 -0.81 -5.64
N LYS A 49 2.48 -0.94 -5.92
CA LYS A 49 3.26 -2.12 -5.54
C LYS A 49 3.35 -2.27 -4.02
N LEU A 50 3.63 -1.19 -3.28
CA LEU A 50 3.72 -1.20 -1.82
C LEU A 50 2.42 -1.71 -1.19
N ARG A 51 1.27 -1.24 -1.68
CA ARG A 51 -0.04 -1.73 -1.21
C ARG A 51 -0.24 -3.23 -1.49
N SER A 52 0.13 -3.70 -2.68
CA SER A 52 0.03 -5.14 -2.99
C SER A 52 0.93 -5.98 -2.07
N LEU A 53 2.15 -5.50 -1.78
CA LEU A 53 3.08 -6.15 -0.84
C LEU A 53 2.53 -6.17 0.59
N ALA A 54 2.04 -5.03 1.09
CA ALA A 54 1.62 -4.84 2.47
C ALA A 54 0.25 -5.47 2.81
N CYS A 55 -0.67 -5.57 1.85
CA CYS A 55 -2.06 -5.95 2.15
C CYS A 55 -2.56 -7.22 1.45
N VAL A 56 -1.98 -7.58 0.30
CA VAL A 56 -2.51 -8.68 -0.53
C VAL A 56 -1.65 -9.93 -0.39
N ARG A 57 -0.32 -9.78 -0.29
CA ARG A 57 0.57 -10.92 -0.13
C ARG A 57 0.55 -11.46 1.29
N ALA A 58 0.68 -12.79 1.41
CA ALA A 58 0.95 -13.41 2.69
C ALA A 58 2.33 -12.95 3.18
N MET A 59 2.39 -12.48 4.42
CA MET A 59 3.63 -12.04 5.04
C MET A 59 3.99 -12.95 6.21
N ASP A 60 5.29 -13.16 6.38
CA ASP A 60 5.84 -13.85 7.54
C ASP A 60 5.72 -12.96 8.78
N LYS A 61 5.62 -13.59 9.96
CA LYS A 61 5.52 -12.89 11.24
C LYS A 61 6.89 -12.41 11.71
N ASN A 62 7.46 -11.45 11.00
CA ASN A 62 8.74 -10.81 11.32
C ASN A 62 8.62 -9.27 11.31
N GLU A 63 9.64 -8.59 11.82
CA GLU A 63 9.64 -7.14 11.95
C GLU A 63 9.65 -6.42 10.59
N ALA A 64 10.34 -6.97 9.59
CA ALA A 64 10.36 -6.41 8.23
C ALA A 64 8.96 -6.39 7.57
N ALA A 65 8.10 -7.38 7.86
CA ALA A 65 6.71 -7.36 7.42
C ALA A 65 5.91 -6.24 8.11
N ILE A 66 6.15 -6.00 9.39
CA ILE A 66 5.52 -4.89 10.12
C ILE A 66 5.96 -3.54 9.56
N GLU A 67 7.26 -3.37 9.28
CA GLU A 67 7.77 -2.15 8.62
C GLU A 67 7.11 -1.93 7.25
N THR A 68 6.90 -2.98 6.47
CA THR A 68 6.23 -2.88 5.17
C THR A 68 4.78 -2.43 5.29
N ILE A 69 4.06 -2.87 6.34
CA ILE A 69 2.69 -2.44 6.62
C ILE A 69 2.64 -1.00 7.14
N ALA A 70 3.65 -0.58 7.90
CA ALA A 70 3.70 0.73 8.55
C ALA A 70 4.23 1.87 7.66
N ARG A 71 4.90 1.52 6.55
CA ARG A 71 5.48 2.46 5.58
C ARG A 71 4.43 3.08 4.66
#